data_AF-A0AAU7CET3-F1
#
_entry.id   AF-A0AAU7CET3-F1
#
_cell.length_a   1.000
_cell.length_b   1.000
_cell.length_c   1.000
_cell.angle_alpha   90.00
_cell.angle_beta   90.00
_cell.angle_gamma   90.00
#
_symmetry.space_group_name_H-M   'P 1'
#
loop_
_entity.id
_entity.type
_entity.pdbx_description
1 polymer ?
#
loop_
_entity_poly.entity_id
_entity_poly.type
_entity_poly.pdbx_seq_one_letter_code
_entity_poly.pdbx_strand_id
1 'polypeptide(L)'
;MVRWALAIPGVPVSEDEWNLIKAKRDPGADFNVFFVWEYEQDASPNVDDTEAGTIDSDKMTILEDNLTDITAEEVLAHEAGHFLKVHDHSTDSDDLMVGAGKSKLKIPKAHANVMNP
;
A
#
# COMPACT_ATOMS: atom_id res chain seq x y z
N MET A 1 -5.65 2.75 -10.47
CA MET A 1 -4.34 2.34 -11.05
C MET A 1 -3.38 3.48 -10.79
N VAL A 2 -2.65 3.43 -9.68
CA VAL A 2 -1.53 4.33 -9.42
C VAL A 2 -0.52 4.11 -10.55
N ARG A 3 -0.19 5.17 -11.30
CA ARG A 3 0.83 5.11 -12.33
C ARG A 3 2.16 5.34 -11.65
N TRP A 4 2.90 4.25 -11.46
CA TRP A 4 4.24 4.21 -10.91
C TRP A 4 5.15 5.21 -11.63
N ALA A 5 5.79 6.09 -10.88
CA ALA A 5 6.87 6.85 -11.46
C ALA A 5 8.10 5.96 -11.60
N LEU A 6 8.71 6.06 -12.78
CA LEU A 6 10.12 5.74 -12.98
C LEU A 6 10.92 6.52 -11.95
N ALA A 7 11.88 5.89 -11.25
CA ALA A 7 12.81 6.52 -10.31
C ALA A 7 12.98 8.03 -10.54
N ILE A 8 12.86 8.81 -9.46
CA ILE A 8 12.75 10.27 -9.50
C ILE A 8 13.74 10.78 -10.54
N PRO A 9 13.31 11.56 -11.56
CA PRO A 9 14.20 11.94 -12.65
C PRO A 9 15.56 12.46 -12.14
N GLY A 10 16.62 11.66 -12.32
CA GLY A 10 17.98 11.95 -11.83
C GLY A 10 18.49 11.05 -10.70
N VAL A 11 17.64 10.24 -10.07
CA VAL A 11 18.02 9.20 -9.11
C VAL A 11 18.48 7.95 -9.88
N PRO A 12 19.72 7.47 -9.66
CA PRO A 12 20.17 6.21 -10.21
C PRO A 12 19.25 5.06 -9.82
N VAL A 13 19.02 4.10 -10.71
CA VAL A 13 18.22 2.89 -10.40
C VAL A 13 18.77 2.11 -9.20
N SER A 14 20.07 2.21 -8.92
CA SER A 14 20.70 1.61 -7.73
C SER A 14 20.29 2.27 -6.41
N GLU A 15 19.72 3.46 -6.46
CA GLU A 15 19.26 4.28 -5.34
C GLU A 15 17.72 4.34 -5.30
N ASP A 16 17.03 3.60 -6.18
CA ASP A 16 15.58 3.45 -6.14
C ASP A 16 15.16 2.64 -4.90
N GLU A 17 14.56 3.33 -3.94
CA GLU A 17 14.15 2.77 -2.65
C GLU A 17 13.24 1.55 -2.82
N TRP A 18 12.39 1.53 -3.84
CA TRP A 18 11.50 0.41 -4.12
C TRP A 18 12.26 -0.85 -4.52
N ASN A 19 13.25 -0.73 -5.40
CA ASN A 19 14.09 -1.85 -5.79
C ASN A 19 14.94 -2.34 -4.62
N LEU A 20 15.42 -1.41 -3.77
CA LEU A 20 16.16 -1.75 -2.55
C LEU A 20 15.30 -2.52 -1.56
N ILE A 21 14.07 -2.06 -1.27
CA ILE A 21 13.14 -2.72 -0.34
C ILE A 21 12.67 -4.06 -0.92
N LYS A 22 12.31 -4.09 -2.20
CA LYS A 22 11.96 -5.33 -2.91
C LYS A 22 13.07 -6.38 -2.83
N ALA A 23 14.34 -5.97 -2.90
CA ALA A 23 15.47 -6.88 -2.75
C ALA A 23 15.62 -7.47 -1.33
N LYS A 24 14.98 -6.87 -0.32
CA LYS A 24 14.96 -7.37 1.07
C LYS A 24 13.82 -8.33 1.38
N ARG A 25 12.86 -8.51 0.46
CA ARG A 25 11.71 -9.41 0.69
C ARG A 25 12.14 -10.85 0.85
N ASP A 26 11.41 -11.58 1.68
CA ASP A 26 11.48 -13.04 1.68
C ASP A 26 10.63 -13.55 0.50
N PRO A 27 11.25 -14.17 -0.52
CA PRO A 27 10.51 -14.72 -1.66
C PRO A 27 9.64 -15.93 -1.28
N GLY A 28 9.89 -16.55 -0.13
CA GLY A 28 9.09 -17.64 0.42
C GLY A 28 7.89 -17.18 1.23
N ALA A 29 7.85 -15.90 1.64
CA ALA A 29 6.71 -15.37 2.37
C ALA A 29 5.47 -15.23 1.47
N ASP A 30 4.30 -15.44 2.07
CA ASP A 30 3.03 -15.20 1.40
C ASP A 30 2.68 -13.71 1.40
N PHE A 31 3.18 -12.95 2.36
CA PHE A 31 2.97 -11.51 2.48
C PHE A 31 4.12 -10.87 3.25
N ASN A 32 4.85 -9.97 2.60
CA ASN A 32 5.90 -9.16 3.22
C ASN A 32 5.33 -7.79 3.60
N VAL A 33 5.66 -7.31 4.80
CA VAL A 33 5.32 -5.96 5.25
C VAL A 33 6.60 -5.23 5.62
N PHE A 34 6.79 -4.04 5.06
CA PHE A 34 7.92 -3.17 5.33
C PHE A 34 7.43 -1.88 5.99
N PHE A 35 8.12 -1.47 7.04
CA PHE A 35 7.92 -0.17 7.68
C PHE A 35 9.04 0.75 7.23
N VAL A 36 8.69 1.92 6.71
CA VAL A 36 9.62 2.97 6.28
C VAL A 36 9.35 4.24 7.07
N TRP A 37 10.30 5.16 7.09
CA TRP A 37 10.11 6.47 7.72
C TRP A 37 9.12 7.28 6.87
N GLU A 38 9.52 7.73 5.69
CA GLU A 38 8.62 8.36 4.71
C GLU A 38 8.47 7.48 3.47
N TYR A 39 7.26 7.43 2.91
CA TYR A 39 7.00 6.79 1.63
C TYR A 39 7.15 7.82 0.50
N GLU A 40 8.30 7.82 -0.17
CA GLU A 40 8.53 8.76 -1.28
C GLU A 40 7.69 8.38 -2.52
N GLN A 41 6.50 8.97 -2.67
CA GLN A 41 5.81 8.99 -3.96
C GLN A 41 6.54 9.94 -4.91
N ASP A 42 7.37 9.33 -5.73
CA ASP A 42 7.95 9.97 -6.89
C ASP A 42 6.84 10.48 -7.84
N ALA A 43 6.59 11.78 -7.75
CA ALA A 43 5.85 12.67 -8.65
C ALA A 43 5.81 14.06 -7.98
N SER A 44 5.89 14.07 -6.65
CA SER A 44 5.93 15.25 -5.80
C SER A 44 6.98 15.05 -4.70
N PRO A 45 8.29 15.27 -4.95
CA PRO A 45 9.37 15.04 -3.97
C PRO A 45 9.30 15.91 -2.70
N ASN A 46 8.24 16.70 -2.53
CA ASN A 46 7.98 17.52 -1.34
C ASN A 46 6.53 17.39 -0.86
N VAL A 47 5.77 16.40 -1.35
CA VAL A 47 4.38 16.18 -0.95
C VAL A 47 4.21 14.73 -0.55
N ASP A 48 3.98 14.57 0.75
CA ASP A 48 3.65 13.33 1.41
C ASP A 48 2.15 13.05 1.22
N ASP A 49 1.80 12.51 0.04
CA ASP A 49 0.42 12.28 -0.38
C ASP A 49 0.00 10.81 -0.24
N THR A 50 0.82 9.92 0.32
CA THR A 50 0.48 8.48 0.37
C THR A 50 1.01 7.73 1.58
N GLU A 51 0.05 7.24 2.35
CA GLU A 51 0.22 6.52 3.62
C GLU A 51 0.83 5.11 3.51
N ALA A 52 0.63 4.44 2.36
CA ALA A 52 1.09 3.08 2.12
C ALA A 52 1.00 2.69 0.64
N GLY A 53 1.57 1.53 0.31
CA GLY A 53 1.32 0.90 -0.99
C GLY A 53 1.59 -0.59 -1.03
N THR A 54 0.77 -1.29 -1.80
CA THR A 54 0.87 -2.73 -2.02
C THR A 54 1.20 -3.10 -3.46
N ILE A 55 2.19 -3.97 -3.63
CA ILE A 55 2.52 -4.64 -4.88
C ILE A 55 2.21 -6.12 -4.72
N ASP A 56 1.02 -6.49 -5.18
CA ASP A 56 0.48 -7.84 -5.08
C ASP A 56 1.34 -8.90 -5.79
N SER A 57 1.93 -8.55 -6.94
CA SER A 57 2.81 -9.42 -7.72
C SER A 57 4.16 -9.72 -7.04
N ASP A 58 4.61 -8.81 -6.17
CA ASP A 58 5.83 -8.97 -5.37
C ASP A 58 5.54 -9.45 -3.95
N LYS A 59 4.26 -9.68 -3.61
CA LYS A 59 3.79 -10.07 -2.28
C LYS A 59 4.32 -9.15 -1.18
N MET A 60 4.27 -7.84 -1.41
CA MET A 60 4.79 -6.86 -0.46
C MET A 60 3.88 -5.65 -0.29
N THR A 61 3.84 -5.14 0.94
CA THR A 61 3.25 -3.87 1.33
C THR A 61 4.30 -3.02 2.03
N ILE A 62 4.29 -1.72 1.76
CA ILE A 62 5.08 -0.71 2.46
C ILE A 62 4.12 0.19 3.23
N LEU A 63 4.48 0.48 4.48
CA LEU A 63 3.75 1.38 5.38
C LEU A 63 4.71 2.45 5.89
N GLU A 64 4.33 3.71 5.81
CA GLU A 64 5.11 4.82 6.38
C GLU A 64 4.86 5.01 7.88
N ASP A 65 5.70 5.83 8.52
CA ASP A 65 5.60 6.09 9.96
C ASP A 65 4.71 7.28 10.34
N ASN A 66 4.40 8.15 9.36
CA ASN A 66 3.73 9.44 9.58
C ASN A 66 2.24 9.42 9.23
N LEU A 67 1.52 8.40 9.71
CA LEU A 67 0.07 8.33 9.55
C LEU A 67 -0.63 9.35 10.46
N THR A 68 -1.37 10.29 9.86
CA THR A 68 -1.97 11.43 10.60
C THR A 68 -3.45 11.23 10.92
N ASP A 69 -4.24 10.69 9.99
CA ASP A 69 -5.71 10.61 10.10
C ASP A 69 -6.25 9.18 10.28
N ILE A 70 -5.36 8.18 10.25
CA ILE A 70 -5.70 6.76 10.30
C ILE A 70 -4.63 5.97 11.08
N THR A 71 -5.00 4.84 11.68
CA THR A 71 -4.03 4.02 12.42
C THR A 71 -3.27 3.06 11.51
N ALA A 72 -2.03 2.70 11.90
CA ALA A 72 -1.19 1.75 11.16
C ALA A 72 -1.87 0.39 10.91
N GLU A 73 -2.66 -0.09 11.87
CA GLU A 73 -3.43 -1.32 11.77
C GLU A 73 -4.56 -1.24 10.73
N GLU A 74 -5.21 -0.08 10.59
CA GLU A 74 -6.26 0.14 9.61
C GLU A 74 -5.70 0.26 8.19
N VAL A 75 -4.62 1.01 8.02
CA VAL A 75 -3.92 1.11 6.73
C VAL A 75 -3.40 -0.26 6.31
N LEU A 76 -2.77 -1.00 7.23
CA LEU A 76 -2.30 -2.35 6.92
C LEU A 76 -3.46 -3.29 6.54
N ALA A 77 -4.62 -3.17 7.19
CA ALA A 77 -5.80 -3.95 6.83
C ALA A 77 -6.33 -3.59 5.44
N HIS A 78 -6.33 -2.30 5.08
CA HIS A 78 -6.68 -1.82 3.74
C HIS A 78 -5.74 -2.39 2.67
N GLU A 79 -4.43 -2.27 2.91
CA GLU A 79 -3.38 -2.78 2.02
C GLU A 79 -3.41 -4.31 1.88
N ALA A 80 -3.71 -5.05 2.96
CA ALA A 80 -3.96 -6.48 2.89
C ALA A 80 -5.16 -6.81 1.98
N GLY A 81 -6.17 -5.95 1.94
CA GLY A 81 -7.28 -6.08 1.00
C GLY A 81 -6.84 -5.95 -0.46
N HIS A 82 -5.93 -5.01 -0.76
CA HIS A 82 -5.30 -4.90 -2.08
C HIS A 82 -4.48 -6.13 -2.44
N PHE A 83 -3.68 -6.63 -1.49
CA PHE A 83 -2.92 -7.87 -1.67
C PHE A 83 -3.83 -9.05 -2.03
N LEU A 84 -5.00 -9.14 -1.38
CA LEU A 84 -6.03 -10.16 -1.60
C LEU A 84 -6.99 -9.83 -2.77
N LYS A 85 -6.56 -8.98 -3.71
CA LYS A 85 -7.23 -8.67 -4.99
C LYS A 85 -8.52 -7.86 -4.89
N VAL A 86 -8.75 -7.17 -3.78
CA VAL A 86 -9.84 -6.20 -3.68
C VAL A 86 -9.33 -4.82 -4.07
N HIS A 87 -9.92 -4.24 -5.11
CA HIS A 87 -9.57 -2.90 -5.61
C HIS A 87 -10.38 -1.81 -4.91
N ASP A 88 -9.88 -0.57 -4.94
CA ASP A 88 -10.56 0.66 -4.46
C ASP A 88 -11.90 0.88 -5.15
N HIS A 89 -12.99 0.29 -4.66
CA HIS A 89 -14.29 0.43 -5.32
C HIS A 89 -15.46 0.36 -4.34
N SER A 90 -15.45 1.24 -3.35
CA SER A 90 -16.64 1.42 -2.53
C SER A 90 -17.09 2.86 -2.45
N THR A 91 -18.35 3.09 -2.83
CA THR A 91 -19.09 4.30 -2.45
C THR A 91 -19.63 4.19 -1.01
N ASP A 92 -19.53 3.01 -0.39
CA ASP A 92 -19.91 2.81 1.01
C ASP A 92 -18.88 3.47 1.91
N SER A 93 -19.33 4.46 2.68
CA SER A 93 -18.49 5.19 3.59
C SER A 93 -18.04 4.39 4.81
N ASP A 94 -18.43 3.13 4.96
CA ASP A 94 -17.99 2.29 6.08
C ASP A 94 -17.05 1.15 5.64
N ASP A 95 -16.83 1.00 4.33
CA ASP A 95 -16.00 -0.06 3.74
C ASP A 95 -14.51 0.14 4.02
N LEU A 96 -13.85 -0.94 4.42
CA LEU A 96 -12.39 -1.01 4.59
C LEU A 96 -11.65 -0.57 3.32
N MET A 97 -12.20 -0.85 2.14
CA MET A 97 -11.57 -0.57 0.84
C MET A 97 -11.97 0.80 0.26
N VAL A 98 -12.46 1.72 1.10
CA VAL A 98 -12.45 3.14 0.70
C VAL A 98 -10.99 3.61 0.74
N GLY A 99 -10.58 4.51 -0.16
CA GLY A 99 -9.23 5.07 -0.14
C GLY A 99 -8.82 5.80 1.16
N ALA A 100 -7.51 5.95 1.35
CA ALA A 100 -6.81 6.54 2.48
C ALA A 100 -7.49 7.73 3.20
N GLY A 101 -7.32 7.82 4.52
CA GLY A 101 -7.77 8.94 5.36
C GLY A 101 -9.08 8.77 6.14
N LYS A 102 -9.61 7.55 6.31
CA LYS A 102 -10.78 7.29 7.17
C LYS A 102 -10.72 5.93 7.88
N SER A 103 -10.82 5.94 9.20
CA SER A 103 -11.03 4.74 10.04
C SER A 103 -12.29 3.97 9.62
N LYS A 104 -12.12 2.77 9.06
CA LYS A 104 -13.20 1.92 8.54
C LYS A 104 -12.84 0.44 8.62
N LEU A 105 -13.79 -0.38 9.05
CA LEU A 105 -13.52 -1.78 9.41
C LEU A 105 -14.50 -2.77 8.76
N LYS A 106 -15.42 -2.31 7.91
CA LYS A 106 -16.41 -3.21 7.30
C LYS A 106 -15.80 -3.92 6.10
N ILE A 107 -15.88 -5.24 6.11
CA ILE A 107 -15.58 -6.08 4.94
C ILE A 107 -16.92 -6.60 4.39
N PRO A 108 -17.44 -6.03 3.28
CA PRO A 108 -18.62 -6.57 2.62
C PRO A 108 -18.43 -8.03 2.19
N LYS A 109 -19.53 -8.79 2.17
CA LYS A 109 -19.52 -10.19 1.72
C LYS A 109 -18.89 -10.38 0.34
N ALA A 110 -19.09 -9.41 -0.57
CA ALA A 110 -18.47 -9.44 -1.89
C ALA A 110 -16.93 -9.42 -1.80
N HIS A 111 -16.36 -8.61 -0.92
CA HIS A 111 -14.91 -8.57 -0.67
C HIS A 111 -14.44 -9.87 -0.03
N ALA A 112 -15.16 -10.36 0.99
CA ALA A 112 -14.84 -11.62 1.63
C ALA A 112 -14.81 -12.80 0.65
N ASN A 113 -15.70 -12.84 -0.33
CA ASN A 113 -15.71 -13.87 -1.38
C ASN A 113 -14.56 -13.73 -2.38
N VAL A 114 -14.05 -12.52 -2.62
CA VAL A 114 -12.86 -12.31 -3.48
C VAL A 114 -11.60 -12.75 -2.74
N MET A 115 -11.50 -12.41 -1.46
CA MET A 115 -10.38 -12.78 -0.60
C MET A 115 -10.35 -14.29 -0.30
N ASN A 116 -11.53 -14.93 -0.24
CA ASN A 116 -11.71 -16.35 0.08
C ASN A 116 -12.54 -17.07 -1.01
N PRO A 117 -11.96 -17.34 -2.18
CA PRO A 117 -12.64 -18.00 -3.29
C PRO A 117 -12.91 -19.49 -3.05
#